data_AF-A0A5N5W442-F1
#
_entry.id   AF-A0A5N5W442-F1
#
_cell.length_a   1.000
_cell.length_b   1.000
_cell.length_c   1.000
_cell.angle_alpha   90.00
_cell.angle_beta   90.00
_cell.angle_gamma   90.00
#
_symmetry.space_group_name_H-M   'P 1'
#
loop_
_entity.id
_entity.type
_entity.pdbx_description
1 polymer ?
#
loop_
_entity_poly.entity_id
_entity_poly.type
_entity_poly.pdbx_seq_one_letter_code
_entity_poly.pdbx_strand_id
1 'polypeptide(L)'
;MSDRIRLDDLNDDALDKLYARLEVAEAERDTVYRERAHLVAHLAALHPAHIGYTDPNAPDWAVVILETPAGQLSWHIAERDMGLFEHVEPTNRICRTWDGHTTDEKYARLRALTASSHLESDHRCENEGADSVSR
;
A
#
# COMPACT_ATOMS: atom_id res chain seq x y z
N MET A 1 -14.58 -24.91 5.04
CA MET A 1 -14.12 -25.50 6.31
C MET A 1 -12.72 -26.05 6.05
N SER A 2 -11.70 -25.52 6.73
CA SER A 2 -10.33 -26.04 6.57
C SER A 2 -10.24 -27.38 7.29
N ASP A 3 -9.89 -28.43 6.56
CA ASP A 3 -9.77 -29.78 7.11
C ASP A 3 -8.53 -29.83 8.00
N ARG A 4 -8.74 -29.87 9.33
CA ARG A 4 -7.65 -29.87 10.30
C ARG A 4 -7.05 -31.28 10.36
N ILE A 5 -5.80 -31.40 9.90
CA ILE A 5 -4.99 -32.60 10.11
C ILE A 5 -4.63 -32.69 11.61
N ARG A 6 -4.80 -33.87 12.23
CA ARG A 6 -4.27 -34.12 13.56
C ARG A 6 -2.76 -34.36 13.47
N LEU A 7 -2.03 -33.93 14.49
CA LEU A 7 -0.56 -34.08 14.54
C LEU A 7 -0.13 -35.55 14.41
N ASP A 8 -0.94 -36.48 14.91
CA ASP A 8 -0.65 -37.93 14.85
C ASP A 8 -0.82 -38.52 13.43
N ASP A 9 -1.52 -37.82 12.52
CA ASP A 9 -1.76 -38.23 11.14
C ASP A 9 -0.82 -37.53 10.12
N LEU A 10 0.13 -36.72 10.63
CA LEU A 10 1.13 -36.01 9.83
C LEU A 10 2.22 -36.99 9.39
N ASN A 11 2.02 -37.61 8.23
CA ASN A 11 3.03 -38.40 7.53
C ASN A 11 3.76 -37.57 6.47
N ASP A 12 4.79 -38.14 5.86
CA ASP A 12 5.63 -37.46 4.87
C ASP A 12 4.81 -36.91 3.68
N ASP A 13 3.85 -37.67 3.15
CA ASP A 13 2.98 -37.22 2.05
C ASP A 13 2.05 -36.05 2.47
N ALA A 14 1.53 -36.09 3.70
CA ALA A 14 0.74 -34.98 4.25
C ALA A 14 1.61 -33.74 4.48
N LEU A 15 2.86 -33.91 4.92
CA LEU A 15 3.81 -32.84 5.14
C LEU A 15 4.21 -32.18 3.80
N ASP A 16 4.51 -32.98 2.78
CA ASP A 16 4.82 -32.50 1.42
C ASP A 16 3.66 -31.68 0.83
N LYS A 17 2.42 -32.16 1.02
CA LYS A 17 1.22 -31.42 0.59
C LYS A 17 1.06 -30.10 1.34
N LEU A 18 1.38 -30.05 2.62
CA LEU A 18 1.32 -28.80 3.40
C LEU A 18 2.40 -27.81 2.95
N TYR A 19 3.63 -28.28 2.71
CA TYR A 19 4.70 -27.45 2.18
C TYR A 19 4.35 -26.89 0.79
N ALA A 20 3.89 -27.73 -0.13
CA ALA A 20 3.46 -27.27 -1.45
C ALA A 20 2.33 -26.23 -1.37
N ARG A 21 1.37 -26.40 -0.46
CA ARG A 21 0.30 -25.43 -0.23
C ARG A 21 0.82 -24.12 0.38
N LEU A 22 1.81 -24.20 1.27
CA LEU A 22 2.44 -23.02 1.84
C LEU A 22 3.18 -22.22 0.77
N GLU A 23 3.99 -22.90 -0.06
CA GLU A 23 4.71 -22.26 -1.17
C GLU A 23 3.76 -21.54 -2.13
N VAL A 24 2.66 -22.19 -2.51
CA VAL A 24 1.62 -21.57 -3.35
C VAL A 24 1.01 -20.35 -2.67
N ALA A 25 0.64 -20.47 -1.39
CA ALA A 25 0.03 -19.37 -0.65
C ALA A 25 1.00 -18.19 -0.47
N GLU A 26 2.29 -18.45 -0.26
CA GLU A 26 3.33 -17.42 -0.18
C GLU A 26 3.53 -16.72 -1.52
N ALA A 27 3.55 -17.46 -2.63
CA ALA A 27 3.66 -16.91 -3.98
C ALA A 27 2.44 -16.04 -4.36
N GLU A 28 1.23 -16.50 -4.03
CA GLU A 28 -0.01 -15.73 -4.23
C GLU A 28 0.01 -14.44 -3.41
N ARG A 29 0.37 -14.54 -2.12
CA ARG A 29 0.53 -13.39 -1.24
C ARG A 29 1.55 -12.41 -1.81
N ASP A 30 2.71 -12.88 -2.23
CA ASP A 30 3.79 -12.04 -2.75
C ASP A 30 3.38 -11.31 -4.05
N THR A 31 2.59 -11.97 -4.90
CA THR A 31 1.98 -11.35 -6.08
C THR A 31 1.06 -10.19 -5.69
N VAL A 32 0.18 -10.38 -4.69
CA VAL A 32 -0.71 -9.33 -4.20
C VAL A 32 0.06 -8.16 -3.58
N TYR A 33 1.13 -8.44 -2.82
CA TYR A 33 1.99 -7.37 -2.28
C TYR A 33 2.66 -6.56 -3.39
N ARG A 34 3.10 -7.21 -4.47
CA ARG A 34 3.71 -6.54 -5.62
C ARG A 34 2.70 -5.69 -6.39
N GLU A 35 1.50 -6.18 -6.65
CA GLU A 35 0.44 -5.39 -7.29
C GLU A 35 0.10 -4.14 -6.46
N ARG A 36 -0.02 -4.30 -5.13
CA ARG A 36 -0.19 -3.17 -4.20
C ARG A 36 0.99 -2.20 -4.29
N ALA A 37 2.22 -2.70 -4.33
CA ALA A 37 3.42 -1.86 -4.40
C ALA A 37 3.42 -0.97 -5.65
N HIS A 38 3.00 -1.48 -6.81
CA HIS A 38 2.84 -0.66 -8.02
C HIS A 38 1.82 0.48 -7.84
N LEU A 39 0.67 0.21 -7.22
CA LEU A 39 -0.32 1.25 -6.96
C LEU A 39 0.20 2.30 -5.97
N VAL A 40 0.88 1.87 -4.91
CA VAL A 40 1.47 2.79 -3.93
C VAL A 40 2.61 3.61 -4.54
N ALA A 41 3.43 3.03 -5.42
CA ALA A 41 4.46 3.76 -6.15
C ALA A 41 3.86 4.85 -7.05
N HIS A 42 2.73 4.57 -7.71
CA HIS A 42 1.99 5.58 -8.46
C HIS A 42 1.45 6.70 -7.55
N LEU A 43 0.84 6.35 -6.42
CA LEU A 43 0.38 7.36 -5.45
C LEU A 43 1.54 8.20 -4.89
N ALA A 44 2.72 7.61 -4.70
CA ALA A 44 3.94 8.31 -4.29
C ALA A 44 4.48 9.27 -5.36
N ALA A 45 4.09 9.10 -6.63
CA ALA A 45 4.39 10.08 -7.67
C ALA A 45 3.41 11.27 -7.67
N LEU A 46 2.23 11.12 -7.06
CA LEU A 46 1.17 12.15 -7.02
C LEU A 46 1.21 12.99 -5.74
N HIS A 47 1.80 12.48 -4.67
CA HIS A 47 1.87 13.14 -3.37
C HIS A 47 3.33 13.27 -2.91
N PRO A 48 3.66 14.30 -2.10
CA PRO A 48 4.94 14.32 -1.41
C PRO A 48 5.11 13.02 -0.61
N ALA A 49 6.21 12.32 -0.88
CA ALA A 49 6.45 10.99 -0.35
C ALA A 49 7.90 10.84 0.09
N HIS A 50 8.13 9.97 1.07
CA HIS A 50 9.46 9.53 1.45
C HIS A 50 9.46 8.06 1.85
N ILE A 51 10.61 7.40 1.73
CA ILE A 51 10.75 5.97 2.01
C ILE A 51 11.99 5.66 2.86
N GLY A 52 11.85 4.77 3.84
CA GLY A 52 12.99 4.31 4.64
C GLY A 52 12.61 3.26 5.69
N TYR A 53 13.62 2.67 6.32
CA TYR A 53 13.45 1.66 7.38
C TYR A 53 13.19 2.35 8.72
N THR A 54 11.94 2.78 8.94
CA THR A 54 11.56 3.61 10.10
C THR A 54 10.74 2.89 11.15
N ASP A 55 10.26 1.66 10.87
CA ASP A 55 9.49 0.87 11.83
C ASP A 55 10.41 -0.04 12.66
N PRO A 56 10.59 0.22 13.97
CA PRO A 56 11.45 -0.61 14.82
C PRO A 56 10.91 -2.03 15.02
N ASN A 57 9.63 -2.29 14.78
CA ASN A 57 9.04 -3.62 14.87
C ASN A 57 9.16 -4.42 13.57
N ALA A 58 9.56 -3.77 12.48
CA ALA A 58 9.77 -4.37 11.16
C ALA A 58 11.03 -3.80 10.50
N PRO A 59 12.23 -4.01 11.10
CA PRO A 59 13.46 -3.35 10.68
C PRO A 59 13.91 -3.72 9.26
N ASP A 60 13.48 -4.88 8.75
CA ASP A 60 13.80 -5.38 7.40
C ASP A 60 12.81 -4.89 6.33
N TRP A 61 11.79 -4.11 6.72
CA TRP A 61 10.78 -3.59 5.81
C TRP A 61 10.91 -2.07 5.69
N ALA A 62 11.12 -1.60 4.46
CA ALA A 62 11.05 -0.18 4.19
C ALA A 62 9.59 0.28 4.32
N VAL A 63 9.38 1.49 4.84
CA VAL A 63 8.07 2.12 4.96
C VAL A 63 8.05 3.31 4.02
N VAL A 64 7.11 3.30 3.07
CA VAL A 64 6.78 4.50 2.29
C VAL A 64 5.70 5.28 3.02
N ILE A 65 5.89 6.59 3.16
CA ILE A 65 4.95 7.51 3.78
C ILE A 65 4.56 8.57 2.75
N LEU A 66 3.26 8.71 2.52
CA LEU A 66 2.66 9.76 1.70
C LEU A 66 2.11 10.86 2.61
N GLU A 67 2.41 12.11 2.27
CA GLU A 67 1.82 13.28 2.91
C GLU A 67 0.60 13.73 2.10
N THR A 68 -0.59 13.67 2.71
CA THR A 68 -1.86 14.03 2.05
C THR A 68 -2.61 15.08 2.86
N PRO A 69 -3.59 15.79 2.27
CA PRO A 69 -4.47 16.69 3.03
C PRO A 69 -5.26 15.99 4.16
N ALA A 70 -5.47 14.68 4.06
CA ALA A 70 -6.15 13.89 5.09
C ALA A 70 -5.19 13.37 6.18
N GLY A 71 -3.90 13.68 6.10
CA GLY A 71 -2.84 13.17 6.98
C GLY A 71 -1.94 12.14 6.30
N GLN A 72 -1.04 11.52 7.06
CA GLN A 72 -0.11 10.53 6.51
C GLN A 72 -0.81 9.23 6.14
N LEU A 73 -0.33 8.60 5.05
CA LEU A 73 -0.64 7.22 4.70
C LEU A 73 0.66 6.44 4.57
N SER A 74 0.75 5.24 5.14
CA SER A 74 1.97 4.43 5.08
C SER A 74 1.76 2.97 4.71
N TRP A 75 2.76 2.37 4.06
CA TRP A 75 2.81 0.95 3.74
C TRP A 75 4.22 0.41 3.84
N HIS A 76 4.35 -0.83 4.33
CA HIS A 76 5.59 -1.59 4.23
C HIS A 76 5.78 -2.09 2.79
N ILE A 77 7.01 -1.94 2.30
CA ILE A 77 7.47 -2.32 0.97
C ILE A 77 8.55 -3.40 1.13
N ALA A 78 8.38 -4.50 0.39
CA ALA A 78 9.35 -5.59 0.39
C ALA A 78 10.61 -5.16 -0.37
N GLU A 79 11.78 -5.69 0.03
CA GLU A 79 13.07 -5.36 -0.60
C GLU A 79 13.06 -5.57 -2.12
N ARG A 80 12.45 -6.66 -2.60
CA ARG A 80 12.28 -6.98 -4.04
C ARG A 80 11.52 -5.92 -4.84
N ASP A 81 10.68 -5.12 -4.19
CA ASP A 81 9.80 -4.13 -4.82
C ASP A 81 10.37 -2.70 -4.68
N MET A 82 11.52 -2.52 -4.03
CA MET A 82 12.14 -1.21 -3.80
C MET A 82 12.47 -0.46 -5.10
N GLY A 83 12.77 -1.18 -6.19
CA GLY A 83 13.01 -0.57 -7.51
C GLY A 83 11.79 0.17 -8.08
N LEU A 84 10.59 -0.06 -7.56
CA LEU A 84 9.40 0.70 -7.95
C LEU A 84 9.37 2.13 -7.37
N PHE A 85 10.23 2.41 -6.39
CA PHE A 85 10.24 3.65 -5.61
C PHE A 85 11.52 4.48 -5.84
N GLU A 86 12.25 4.25 -6.94
CA GLU A 86 13.47 5.00 -7.28
C GLU A 86 13.26 6.52 -7.37
N HIS A 87 12.04 6.96 -7.67
CA HIS A 87 11.65 8.37 -7.71
C HIS A 87 11.30 8.98 -6.35
N VAL A 88 11.22 8.17 -5.29
CA VAL A 88 10.80 8.61 -3.96
C VAL A 88 12.02 8.96 -3.11
N GLU A 89 11.97 10.13 -2.48
CA GLU A 89 13.06 10.62 -1.65
C GLU A 89 13.30 9.70 -0.43
N PRO A 90 14.56 9.37 -0.10
CA PRO A 90 14.87 8.65 1.13
C PRO A 90 14.50 9.46 2.38
N THR A 91 14.02 8.78 3.42
CA THR A 91 13.77 9.42 4.72
C THR A 91 15.04 10.09 5.24
N ASN A 92 14.95 11.37 5.56
CA ASN A 92 16.04 12.15 6.15
C ASN A 92 15.56 12.92 7.40
N ARG A 93 16.44 13.70 8.05
CA ARG A 93 16.12 14.45 9.28
C ARG A 93 15.01 15.50 9.13
N ILE A 94 14.68 15.90 7.90
CA ILE A 94 13.67 16.92 7.59
C ILE A 94 12.32 16.27 7.27
N CYS A 95 12.31 15.03 6.77
CA CYS A 95 11.09 14.25 6.57
C CYS A 95 10.37 14.07 7.91
N ARG A 96 9.06 14.37 7.93
CA ARG A 96 8.24 14.18 9.13
C ARG A 96 8.19 12.69 9.42
N THR A 97 8.62 12.32 10.62
CA THR A 97 8.46 10.96 11.14
C THR A 97 6.99 10.54 11.12
N TRP A 98 6.75 9.23 11.10
CA TRP A 98 5.42 8.65 11.19
C TRP A 98 4.58 9.30 12.29
N ASP A 99 3.35 9.71 11.94
CA ASP A 99 2.44 10.47 12.81
C ASP A 99 1.69 9.63 13.85
N GLY A 100 1.99 8.32 13.93
CA GLY A 100 1.41 7.40 14.91
C GLY A 100 0.04 6.81 14.53
N HIS A 101 -0.41 6.97 13.28
CA HIS A 101 -1.71 6.47 12.85
C HIS A 101 -1.82 4.94 12.86
N THR A 102 -2.99 4.44 13.25
CA THR A 102 -3.36 3.03 13.10
C THR A 102 -3.71 2.67 11.65
N THR A 103 -3.76 1.37 11.35
CA THR A 103 -4.23 0.86 10.05
C THR A 103 -5.66 1.34 9.73
N ASP A 104 -6.55 1.38 10.72
CA ASP A 104 -7.93 1.80 10.53
C ASP A 104 -8.03 3.30 10.20
N GLU A 105 -7.25 4.14 10.91
CA GLU A 105 -7.15 5.57 10.62
C GLU A 105 -6.59 5.82 9.22
N LYS A 106 -5.52 5.13 8.83
CA LYS A 106 -4.98 5.21 7.46
C LYS A 106 -6.06 4.96 6.41
N TYR A 107 -6.82 3.88 6.56
CA TYR A 107 -7.85 3.55 5.57
C TYR A 107 -9.07 4.47 5.65
N ALA A 108 -9.38 5.04 6.80
CA ALA A 108 -10.38 6.10 6.90
C ALA A 108 -9.94 7.37 6.13
N ARG A 109 -8.67 7.77 6.27
CA ARG A 109 -8.08 8.89 5.53
C ARG A 109 -8.07 8.63 4.02
N LEU A 110 -7.66 7.43 3.59
CA LEU A 110 -7.68 7.05 2.17
C LEU A 110 -9.09 7.11 1.58
N ARG A 111 -10.11 6.59 2.29
CA ARG A 111 -11.51 6.70 1.84
C ARG A 111 -11.99 8.14 1.74
N ALA A 112 -11.58 9.00 2.69
CA ALA A 112 -11.92 10.43 2.64
C ALA A 112 -11.30 11.11 1.41
N LEU A 113 -10.04 10.80 1.07
CA LEU A 113 -9.40 11.29 -0.16
C LEU A 113 -10.14 10.83 -1.41
N THR A 114 -10.46 9.54 -1.51
CA THR A 114 -11.21 8.99 -2.66
C THR A 114 -12.55 9.69 -2.86
N ALA A 115 -13.28 9.96 -1.77
CA ALA A 115 -14.56 10.67 -1.84
C ALA A 115 -14.38 12.13 -2.30
N SER A 116 -13.37 12.83 -1.80
CA SER A 116 -13.12 14.23 -2.15
C SER A 116 -12.66 14.40 -3.60
N SER A 117 -11.75 13.54 -4.10
CA SER A 117 -11.26 13.62 -5.48
C SER A 117 -12.35 13.30 -6.52
N HIS A 118 -13.35 12.51 -6.15
CA HIS A 118 -14.51 12.26 -7.01
C HIS A 118 -15.38 13.52 -7.16
N LEU A 119 -15.62 14.25 -6.06
CA LEU A 119 -16.44 15.46 -6.06
C LEU A 119 -15.82 16.62 -6.85
N GLU A 120 -14.49 16.78 -6.80
CA GLU A 120 -13.76 17.78 -7.60
C GLU A 120 -13.80 17.48 -9.11
N SER A 121 -14.00 16.21 -9.48
CA SER A 121 -14.08 15.79 -10.88
C SER A 121 -15.46 16.01 -11.47
N ASP A 122 -16.52 15.87 -10.68
CA ASP A 122 -17.89 16.12 -11.11
C ASP A 122 -18.17 17.63 -11.33
N HIS A 123 -17.59 18.52 -10.49
CA HIS A 123 -17.72 19.97 -10.65
C HIS A 123 -16.96 20.55 -11.86
N ARG A 124 -15.94 19.85 -12.36
CA ARG A 124 -15.18 20.27 -13.55
C ARG A 124 -15.96 20.03 -14.84
N CYS A 125 -16.82 19.01 -14.90
CA CYS A 125 -17.72 18.76 -16.02
C CYS A 125 -18.83 19.82 -16.17
N GLU A 126 -19.30 20.41 -15.07
CA GLU A 126 -20.35 21.44 -15.12
C GLU A 126 -19.82 22.81 -15.60
N ASN A 127 -18.57 23.15 -15.29
CA ASN A 127 -17.98 24.44 -15.63
C ASN A 127 -17.43 24.54 -17.07
N GLU A 128 -17.13 23.43 -17.74
CA GLU A 128 -16.69 23.45 -19.15
C GLU A 128 -17.85 23.64 -20.16
N GLY A 129 -19.11 23.52 -19.71
CA GLY A 129 -20.29 23.75 -20.56
C GLY A 129 -20.78 25.20 -20.63
N ALA A 130 -20.27 26.10 -19.77
CA ALA A 130 -20.72 27.49 -19.70
C ALA A 130 -19.90 28.46 -20.56
N ASP A 131 -18.69 28.07 -21.00
CA ASP A 131 -17.75 28.98 -21.69
C ASP A 131 -17.77 28.85 -23.22
N SER A 132 -18.67 28.01 -23.78
CA SER A 132 -18.77 27.77 -25.23
C SER A 132 -19.89 28.53 -25.96
N VAL A 133 -20.61 29.44 -25.28
CA VAL A 133 -21.67 30.28 -25.90
C VAL A 133 -21.33 31.76 -25.76
N SER A 134 -20.23 32.18 -26.36
CA SER A 134 -19.94 33.60 -26.66
C SER A 134 -18.85 33.71 -27.71
N ARG A 135 -19.16 33.38 -28.97
CA ARG A 135 -18.47 33.90 -30.16
C ARG A 135 -19.45 34.03 -31.32
#